data_AF-A0A382EAG7-F1
#
_entry.id   AF-A0A382EAG7-F1
#
_cell.length_a   1.000
_cell.length_b   1.000
_cell.length_c   1.000
_cell.angle_alpha   90.00
_cell.angle_beta   90.00
_cell.angle_gamma   90.00
#
_symmetry.space_group_name_H-M   'P 1'
#
loop_
_entity.id
_entity.type
_entity.pdbx_description
1 polymer ?
#
loop_
_entity_poly.entity_id
_entity_poly.type
_entity_poly.pdbx_seq_one_letter_code
_entity_poly.pdbx_strand_id
1 'polypeptide(L)'
;MKSKMIKAVIACVTLYLASCQVAQEGDYDDLIKAAVNNPARAEANSSRDAARKPGEVIKFMGVKPGMTVLDMVSNGGFYAEILAGVVGNEGRVI
;
A
#
# COMPACT_ATOMS: atom_id res chain seq x y z
N MET A 1 -24.40 -26.70 -31.57
CA MET A 1 -24.64 -25.38 -30.94
C MET A 1 -24.42 -25.39 -29.43
N LYS A 2 -24.97 -26.37 -28.70
CA LYS A 2 -24.80 -26.51 -27.23
C LYS A 2 -23.34 -26.56 -26.74
N SER A 3 -22.45 -27.25 -27.46
CA SER A 3 -21.02 -27.33 -27.12
C SER A 3 -20.23 -26.03 -27.34
N LYS A 4 -20.69 -25.14 -28.23
CA LYS A 4 -20.09 -23.80 -28.43
C LYS A 4 -20.50 -22.85 -27.30
N MET A 5 -21.75 -22.94 -26.83
CA MET A 5 -22.22 -22.17 -25.67
C MET A 5 -21.54 -22.61 -24.37
N ILE A 6 -21.34 -23.92 -24.15
CA ILE A 6 -20.64 -24.42 -22.96
C ILE A 6 -19.20 -23.91 -22.91
N LYS A 7 -18.48 -23.91 -24.04
CA LYS A 7 -17.12 -23.36 -24.13
C LYS A 7 -17.07 -21.84 -23.90
N ALA A 8 -18.06 -21.10 -24.38
CA ALA A 8 -18.16 -19.65 -24.17
C ALA A 8 -18.44 -19.29 -22.69
N VAL A 9 -19.28 -20.07 -22.01
CA VAL A 9 -19.55 -19.89 -20.57
C VAL A 9 -18.31 -20.22 -19.74
N ILE A 10 -17.59 -21.31 -20.05
CA ILE A 10 -16.33 -21.65 -19.38
C ILE A 10 -15.29 -20.52 -19.56
N ALA A 11 -15.16 -19.97 -20.77
CA ALA A 11 -14.24 -18.87 -21.05
C ALA A 11 -14.57 -17.58 -20.26
N CYS A 12 -15.87 -17.27 -20.07
CA CYS A 12 -16.29 -16.11 -19.29
C CYS A 12 -16.04 -16.30 -17.78
N VAL A 13 -16.23 -17.51 -17.25
CA VAL A 13 -15.96 -17.81 -15.83
C VAL A 13 -14.47 -17.77 -15.52
N THR A 14 -13.62 -18.24 -16.44
CA THR A 14 -12.15 -18.14 -16.28
C THR A 14 -11.63 -16.70 -16.33
N LEU A 15 -12.27 -15.82 -17.10
CA LEU A 15 -11.91 -14.40 -17.16
C LEU A 15 -12.29 -13.65 -15.87
N TYR A 16 -13.35 -14.06 -15.18
CA TYR A 16 -13.79 -13.43 -13.93
C TYR A 16 -12.93 -13.82 -12.72
N LEU A 17 -12.35 -15.02 -12.70
CA LEU A 17 -11.49 -15.49 -11.60
C LEU A 17 -10.06 -14.93 -11.67
N ALA A 18 -9.64 -14.38 -12.82
CA ALA A 18 -8.32 -13.78 -13.00
C ALA A 18 -8.18 -12.37 -12.38
N SER A 19 -9.26 -11.78 -11.85
CA SER A 19 -9.27 -10.42 -11.29
C SER A 19 -8.93 -10.36 -9.79
N CYS A 20 -8.73 -11.51 -9.15
CA CYS A 20 -8.33 -11.58 -7.75
C CYS A 20 -6.81 -11.76 -7.65
N GLN A 21 -6.04 -10.77 -8.08
CA GLN A 21 -4.65 -10.68 -7.67
C GLN A 21 -4.61 -10.37 -6.17
N VAL A 22 -4.34 -11.39 -5.37
CA VAL A 22 -3.90 -11.22 -3.99
C VAL A 22 -2.57 -10.47 -4.04
N ALA A 23 -2.52 -9.26 -3.48
CA ALA A 23 -1.28 -8.50 -3.36
C ALA A 23 -0.22 -9.37 -2.65
N GLN A 24 0.91 -9.55 -3.32
CA GLN A 24 2.00 -10.43 -2.86
C GLN A 24 2.70 -9.75 -1.66
N GLU A 25 2.93 -10.48 -0.56
CA GLU A 25 3.54 -9.92 0.68
C GLU A 25 4.88 -9.19 0.43
N GLY A 26 5.66 -9.64 -0.56
CA GLY A 26 6.92 -8.98 -0.95
C GLY A 26 6.74 -7.56 -1.48
N ASP A 27 5.65 -7.30 -2.20
CA ASP A 27 5.33 -5.97 -2.75
C ASP A 27 5.01 -4.97 -1.62
N TYR A 28 4.34 -5.44 -0.57
CA TYR A 28 3.96 -4.59 0.56
C TYR A 28 5.14 -4.18 1.44
N ASP A 29 6.03 -5.12 1.77
CA ASP A 29 7.21 -4.81 2.58
C ASP A 29 8.19 -3.90 1.82
N ASP A 30 8.32 -4.08 0.50
CA ASP A 30 9.18 -3.22 -0.32
C ASP A 30 8.57 -1.83 -0.53
N LEU A 31 7.24 -1.71 -0.64
CA LEU A 31 6.52 -0.43 -0.62
C LEU A 31 6.80 0.35 0.68
N ILE A 32 6.67 -0.30 1.84
CA ILE A 32 6.94 0.36 3.13
C ILE A 32 8.41 0.80 3.20
N LYS A 33 9.35 -0.07 2.80
CA LYS A 33 10.77 0.29 2.79
C LYS A 33 11.04 1.48 1.87
N ALA A 34 10.42 1.52 0.70
CA ALA A 34 10.56 2.63 -0.25
C ALA A 34 10.00 3.93 0.34
N ALA A 35 8.86 3.89 1.04
CA ALA A 35 8.29 5.05 1.70
C ALA A 35 9.15 5.57 2.86
N VAL A 36 9.70 4.66 3.69
CA VAL A 36 10.62 5.00 4.79
C VAL A 36 11.91 5.62 4.24
N ASN A 37 12.49 5.04 3.19
CA ASN A 37 13.76 5.48 2.60
C ASN A 37 13.59 6.58 1.55
N ASN A 38 12.41 7.20 1.42
CA ASN A 38 12.18 8.23 0.43
C ASN A 38 13.07 9.46 0.69
N PRO A 39 13.97 9.84 -0.24
CA PRO A 39 14.91 10.94 -0.05
C PRO A 39 14.24 12.32 0.03
N ALA A 40 12.96 12.42 -0.32
CA ALA A 40 12.18 13.66 -0.18
C ALA A 40 11.71 13.92 1.26
N ARG A 41 11.85 12.95 2.18
CA ARG A 41 11.51 13.13 3.60
C ARG A 41 12.41 14.17 4.26
N ALA A 42 11.86 14.95 5.18
CA ALA A 42 12.67 15.87 5.96
C ALA A 42 13.73 15.12 6.77
N GLU A 43 14.97 15.61 6.78
CA GLU A 43 16.09 15.01 7.53
C GLU A 43 15.79 14.90 9.04
N ALA A 44 15.10 15.90 9.60
CA ALA A 44 14.65 15.90 10.98
C ALA A 44 13.66 14.75 11.29
N ASN A 45 12.96 14.25 10.27
CA ASN A 45 12.11 13.07 10.39
C ASN A 45 12.93 11.80 10.20
N SER A 46 13.64 11.63 9.08
CA SER A 46 14.38 10.38 8.79
C SER A 46 15.45 10.03 9.84
N SER A 47 16.10 11.02 10.46
CA SER A 47 17.07 10.81 11.54
C SER A 47 16.49 10.09 12.78
N ARG A 48 15.16 10.09 12.95
CA ARG A 48 14.48 9.45 14.08
C ARG A 48 14.08 7.99 13.80
N ASP A 49 14.24 7.51 12.57
CA ASP A 49 13.72 6.21 12.14
C ASP A 49 14.31 5.04 12.94
N ALA A 50 15.61 5.10 13.29
CA ALA A 50 16.27 4.07 14.08
C ALA A 50 15.61 3.87 15.46
N ALA A 51 15.19 4.95 16.11
CA ALA A 51 14.54 4.91 17.41
C ALA A 51 13.04 4.59 17.32
N ARG A 52 12.38 4.94 16.19
CA ARG A 52 10.92 4.86 16.04
C ARG A 52 10.45 3.66 15.23
N LYS A 53 11.33 2.97 14.51
CA LYS A 53 11.06 1.78 13.69
C LYS A 53 9.81 1.94 12.81
N PRO A 54 9.70 3.02 12.00
CA PRO A 54 8.45 3.36 11.34
C PRO A 54 7.94 2.27 10.40
N GLY A 55 8.83 1.53 9.73
CA GLY A 55 8.41 0.44 8.84
C GLY A 55 7.63 -0.66 9.57
N GLU A 56 8.07 -1.02 10.79
CA GLU A 56 7.38 -2.01 11.63
C GLU A 56 6.02 -1.47 12.09
N VAL A 57 5.94 -0.18 12.44
CA VAL A 57 4.70 0.47 12.87
C VAL A 57 3.68 0.55 11.73
N ILE A 58 4.10 0.99 10.54
CA ILE A 58 3.21 1.05 9.37
C ILE A 58 2.72 -0.35 8.98
N LYS A 59 3.60 -1.36 9.05
CA LYS A 59 3.21 -2.76 8.84
C LYS A 59 2.16 -3.21 9.85
N PHE A 60 2.34 -2.88 11.14
CA PHE A 60 1.37 -3.18 12.20
C PHE A 60 0.03 -2.48 11.98
N MET A 61 0.04 -1.21 11.54
CA MET A 61 -1.18 -0.46 11.24
C MET A 61 -1.95 -1.02 10.03
N GLY A 62 -1.28 -1.78 9.16
CA GLY A 62 -1.90 -2.40 7.99
C GLY A 62 -2.40 -1.40 6.95
N VAL A 63 -1.76 -0.22 6.86
CA VAL A 63 -2.09 0.83 5.89
C VAL A 63 -1.75 0.35 4.49
N LYS A 64 -2.68 0.48 3.54
CA LYS A 64 -2.53 -0.01 2.17
C LYS A 64 -2.66 1.12 1.14
N PRO A 65 -2.17 0.90 -0.10
CA PRO A 65 -2.46 1.79 -1.22
C PRO A 65 -3.95 2.10 -1.35
N GLY A 66 -4.27 3.35 -1.69
CA GLY A 66 -5.64 3.84 -1.88
C GLY A 66 -6.40 4.17 -0.59
N MET A 67 -5.86 3.90 0.60
CA MET A 67 -6.54 4.24 1.85
C MET A 67 -6.56 5.75 2.11
N THR A 68 -7.62 6.20 2.81
CA THR A 68 -7.63 7.50 3.49
C THR A 68 -7.25 7.29 4.96
N VAL A 69 -6.18 7.93 5.43
CA VAL A 69 -5.63 7.77 6.78
C VAL A 69 -5.53 9.13 7.46
N LEU A 70 -5.98 9.22 8.71
CA LEU A 70 -5.84 10.42 9.54
C LEU A 70 -4.59 10.32 10.42
N ASP A 71 -3.64 11.25 10.26
CA ASP A 71 -2.51 11.43 11.16
C ASP A 71 -2.84 12.52 12.19
N MET A 72 -3.65 12.14 13.19
CA MET A 72 -4.24 13.07 14.16
C MET A 72 -3.21 13.92 14.94
N VAL A 73 -1.98 13.42 15.12
CA VAL A 73 -0.91 14.10 15.86
C VAL A 73 0.36 14.09 15.01
N SER A 74 0.28 14.72 13.84
CA SER A 74 1.34 14.61 12.84
C SER A 74 2.71 15.14 13.30
N ASN A 75 2.74 16.07 14.27
CA ASN A 75 3.93 16.55 14.98
C ASN A 75 5.18 16.69 14.08
N GLY A 76 5.12 17.64 13.14
CA GLY A 76 6.18 17.88 12.16
C GLY A 76 6.19 16.93 10.96
N GLY A 77 5.14 16.13 10.78
CA GLY A 77 4.90 15.34 9.56
C GLY A 77 5.55 13.95 9.54
N PHE A 78 6.12 13.48 10.65
CA PHE A 78 6.95 12.26 10.65
C PHE A 78 6.24 11.04 10.05
N TYR A 79 4.99 10.78 10.47
CA TYR A 79 4.22 9.68 9.90
C TYR A 79 3.52 10.08 8.61
N ALA A 80 3.01 11.31 8.49
CA ALA A 80 2.36 11.79 7.28
C ALA A 80 3.21 11.61 6.01
N GLU A 81 4.51 11.88 6.06
CA GLU A 81 5.42 11.67 4.92
C GLU A 81 5.48 10.19 4.48
N ILE A 82 5.56 9.28 5.44
CA ILE A 82 5.69 7.84 5.18
C ILE A 82 4.33 7.30 4.72
N LEU A 83 3.25 7.69 5.39
CA LEU A 83 1.88 7.33 5.03
C LEU A 83 1.54 7.79 3.61
N ALA A 84 1.95 9.00 3.21
CA ALA A 84 1.74 9.49 1.85
C ALA A 84 2.40 8.59 0.80
N GLY A 85 3.60 8.06 1.08
CA GLY A 85 4.28 7.09 0.23
C GLY A 85 3.54 5.75 0.13
N VAL A 86 2.94 5.28 1.22
CA VAL A 86 2.26 3.97 1.26
C VAL A 86 0.85 4.03 0.67
N VAL A 87 0.07 5.08 0.93
CA VAL A 87 -1.28 5.22 0.37
C VAL A 87 -1.25 5.60 -1.11
N GLY A 88 -0.18 6.25 -1.57
CA GLY A 88 0.05 6.58 -2.97
C GLY A 88 -0.95 7.59 -3.56
N ASN A 89 -0.91 7.77 -4.88
CA ASN A 89 -1.70 8.80 -5.59
C ASN A 89 -3.22 8.59 -5.51
N GLU A 90 -3.67 7.35 -5.28
CA GLU A 90 -5.10 7.03 -5.14
C GLU A 90 -5.58 7.13 -3.68
N GLY A 91 -4.66 7.32 -2.74
CA GLY A 91 -4.95 7.47 -1.32
C GLY A 91 -4.91 8.91 -0.83
N ARG A 92 -5.12 9.10 0.47
CA ARG A 92 -5.07 10.42 1.11
C ARG A 92 -4.59 10.32 2.55
N VAL A 93 -3.71 11.24 2.94
CA VAL A 93 -3.40 11.49 4.35
C VAL A 93 -4.11 12.78 4.75
N ILE A 94 -4.81 12.74 5.88
CA ILE A 94 -5.52 13.87 6.49
C ILE A 94 -4.80 14.26 7.77
#